data_AF-A0AB35NFQ0-F1
#
_entry.id   AF-A0AB35NFQ0-F1
#
_cell.length_a   1.000
_cell.length_b   1.000
_cell.length_c   1.000
_cell.angle_alpha   90.00
_cell.angle_beta   90.00
_cell.angle_gamma   90.00
#
_symmetry.space_group_name_H-M   'P 1'
#
loop_
_entity.id
_entity.type
_entity.pdbx_description
1 polymer ?
#
loop_
_entity_poly.entity_id
_entity_poly.type
_entity_poly.pdbx_seq_one_letter_code
_entity_poly.pdbx_strand_id
1 'polypeptide(L)'
;MASYPVTVYRWDDPGAPQIGNGRASDIIDIWQKCLVEGYGTKSPLGWTRPFYDSATQRACFRNNTAAGGSGGYAILYSNTGNNADYNLMRLSHAKSMSDIDTAIGQGFTKAFQVINGIENLRRTKWVLIGTACAFYFLISYDNFQMDGATNSPLPSMFVGDFFSRVPNDAGRFIAECNPQSASSSSSSGQSLNAINALWNRIGVNNKSLRVQSADNTENTKDYTIALHSYAYGETFTVTQESGLPQILTPISICENGLTGTGISPSQTQLNDTASPYYRGQFPGFFIALNPYRNDREFPTIINLGNEDYWLLRTWWGAPCVLINMEVWNDPFL
;
A
#
# COMPACT_ATOMS: atom_id res chain seq x y z
N MET A 1 -17.24 -14.47 -6.56
CA MET A 1 -15.95 -14.01 -6.02
C MET A 1 -14.96 -13.95 -7.15
N ALA A 2 -14.67 -12.73 -7.63
CA ALA A 2 -13.59 -12.54 -8.58
C ALA A 2 -12.24 -12.80 -7.87
N SER A 3 -11.37 -13.58 -8.47
CA SER A 3 -10.07 -13.95 -7.92
C SER A 3 -8.95 -13.41 -8.79
N TYR A 4 -7.98 -12.75 -8.17
CA TYR A 4 -6.84 -12.15 -8.85
C TYR A 4 -5.57 -12.89 -8.42
N PRO A 5 -4.90 -13.61 -9.35
CA PRO A 5 -3.67 -14.33 -9.03
C PRO A 5 -2.56 -13.35 -8.69
N VAL A 6 -1.80 -13.66 -7.64
CA VAL A 6 -0.73 -12.81 -7.11
C VAL A 6 0.61 -13.29 -7.65
N THR A 7 1.47 -12.34 -8.00
CA THR A 7 2.88 -12.59 -8.24
C THR A 7 3.71 -11.83 -7.22
N VAL A 8 4.66 -12.53 -6.61
CA VAL A 8 5.65 -11.96 -5.69
C VAL A 8 6.96 -11.76 -6.44
N TYR A 9 7.45 -10.53 -6.52
CA TYR A 9 8.77 -10.16 -7.05
C TYR A 9 9.67 -9.73 -5.91
N ARG A 10 10.91 -10.19 -5.90
CA ARG A 10 11.84 -9.95 -4.81
C ARG A 10 13.24 -9.60 -5.35
N TRP A 11 13.95 -8.83 -4.54
CA TRP A 11 15.34 -8.41 -4.77
C TRP A 11 16.40 -9.49 -5.09
N ASP A 12 16.20 -10.76 -4.73
CA ASP A 12 17.15 -11.88 -4.90
C ASP A 12 16.73 -12.81 -6.04
N ASP A 13 15.59 -12.53 -6.68
CA ASP A 13 15.16 -13.29 -7.82
C ASP A 13 16.22 -13.16 -8.93
N PRO A 14 16.50 -14.22 -9.71
CA PRO A 14 17.43 -14.14 -10.82
C PRO A 14 17.07 -13.02 -11.81
N GLY A 15 17.99 -12.07 -12.00
CA GLY A 15 17.80 -10.92 -12.89
C GLY A 15 16.99 -9.76 -12.30
N ALA A 16 16.69 -9.78 -10.99
CA ALA A 16 15.97 -8.71 -10.33
C ALA A 16 16.73 -7.36 -10.38
N PRO A 17 16.04 -6.24 -10.66
CA PRO A 17 16.62 -4.91 -10.53
C PRO A 17 17.02 -4.62 -9.08
N GLN A 18 18.06 -3.81 -8.89
CA GLN A 18 18.65 -3.56 -7.58
C GLN A 18 18.51 -2.10 -7.18
N ILE A 19 18.30 -1.85 -5.89
CA ILE A 19 18.43 -0.51 -5.31
C ILE A 19 19.91 -0.26 -5.05
N GLY A 20 20.52 0.67 -5.79
CA GLY A 20 21.91 1.05 -5.61
C GLY A 20 22.06 2.09 -4.52
N ASN A 21 21.71 3.34 -4.85
CA ASN A 21 21.83 4.50 -3.96
C ASN A 21 20.47 5.12 -3.64
N GLY A 22 19.39 4.33 -3.69
CA GLY A 22 18.05 4.82 -3.36
C GLY A 22 17.57 5.94 -4.27
N ARG A 23 18.00 5.93 -5.54
CA ARG A 23 17.65 6.97 -6.52
C ARG A 23 16.22 6.78 -7.01
N ALA A 24 15.63 7.85 -7.55
CA ALA A 24 14.32 7.76 -8.17
C ALA A 24 14.31 6.76 -9.35
N SER A 25 15.39 6.74 -10.13
CA SER A 25 15.57 5.76 -11.22
C SER A 25 15.54 4.32 -10.73
N ASP A 26 16.10 4.03 -9.56
CA ASP A 26 16.18 2.67 -9.01
C ASP A 26 14.77 2.13 -8.74
N ILE A 27 13.91 2.97 -8.14
CA ILE A 27 12.53 2.57 -7.82
C ILE A 27 11.66 2.51 -9.09
N ILE A 28 11.85 3.46 -10.01
CA ILE A 28 11.14 3.45 -11.29
C ILE A 28 11.52 2.22 -12.12
N ASP A 29 12.79 1.79 -12.11
CA ASP A 29 13.24 0.59 -12.80
C ASP A 29 12.63 -0.68 -12.20
N ILE A 30 12.59 -0.78 -10.85
CA ILE A 30 11.89 -1.89 -10.17
C ILE A 30 10.43 -1.97 -10.61
N TRP A 31 9.70 -0.85 -10.61
CA TRP A 31 8.31 -0.83 -11.04
C TRP A 31 8.18 -1.13 -12.53
N GLN A 32 9.07 -0.61 -13.38
CA GLN A 32 9.07 -0.92 -14.81
C GLN A 32 9.24 -2.42 -15.06
N LYS A 33 10.18 -3.07 -14.37
CA LYS A 33 10.45 -4.51 -14.51
C LYS A 33 9.33 -5.37 -13.93
N CYS A 34 8.79 -5.05 -12.75
CA CYS A 34 7.73 -5.87 -12.15
C CYS A 34 6.38 -5.65 -12.85
N LEU A 35 6.06 -4.42 -13.22
CA LEU A 35 4.72 -4.05 -13.68
C LEU A 35 4.58 -4.19 -15.20
N VAL A 36 5.62 -3.91 -15.98
CA VAL A 36 5.52 -3.73 -17.45
C VAL A 36 6.37 -4.73 -18.25
N GLU A 37 7.63 -4.94 -17.91
CA GLU A 37 8.57 -5.66 -18.78
C GLU A 37 8.83 -7.13 -18.38
N GLY A 38 8.76 -7.43 -17.08
CA GLY A 38 9.29 -8.67 -16.51
C GLY A 38 10.82 -8.61 -16.33
N TYR A 39 11.36 -9.62 -15.67
CA TYR A 39 12.81 -9.83 -15.55
C TYR A 39 13.12 -11.30 -15.28
N GLY A 40 14.31 -11.76 -15.69
CA GLY A 40 14.68 -13.17 -15.57
C GLY A 40 13.63 -14.07 -16.23
N THR A 41 13.02 -14.94 -15.43
CA THR A 41 11.90 -15.80 -15.83
C THR A 41 10.53 -15.30 -15.37
N LYS A 42 10.47 -14.19 -14.62
CA LYS A 42 9.23 -13.62 -14.10
C LYS A 42 8.56 -12.73 -15.13
N SER A 43 7.34 -13.11 -15.50
CA SER A 43 6.46 -12.29 -16.35
C SER A 43 6.03 -11.02 -15.61
N PRO A 44 5.74 -9.91 -16.31
CA PRO A 44 5.21 -8.69 -15.69
C PRO A 44 3.75 -8.85 -15.22
N LEU A 45 3.29 -7.95 -14.37
CA LEU A 45 1.87 -7.87 -13.95
C LEU A 45 0.92 -7.35 -15.05
N GLY A 46 1.45 -6.91 -16.19
CA GLY A 46 0.65 -6.46 -17.34
C GLY A 46 0.14 -5.02 -17.26
N TRP A 47 0.74 -4.20 -16.40
CA TRP A 47 0.51 -2.76 -16.37
C TRP A 47 1.20 -2.08 -17.54
N THR A 48 0.93 -0.78 -17.73
CA THR A 48 1.63 0.05 -18.72
C THR A 48 2.29 1.26 -18.07
N ARG A 49 3.31 1.83 -18.73
CA ARG A 49 3.91 3.13 -18.36
C ARG A 49 3.70 4.15 -19.48
N PRO A 50 2.48 4.70 -19.62
CA PRO A 50 2.13 5.59 -20.74
C PRO A 50 2.91 6.91 -20.76
N PHE A 51 3.37 7.39 -19.60
CA PHE A 51 4.13 8.64 -19.50
C PHE A 51 5.41 8.43 -18.71
N TYR A 52 6.54 8.86 -19.26
CA TYR A 52 7.83 8.86 -18.59
C TYR A 52 8.67 10.04 -19.07
N ASP A 53 9.18 10.82 -18.12
CA ASP A 53 10.18 11.85 -18.34
C ASP A 53 11.43 11.52 -17.52
N SER A 54 12.50 11.17 -18.22
CA SER A 54 13.81 10.87 -17.62
C SER A 54 14.52 12.11 -17.08
N ALA A 55 14.22 13.31 -17.59
CA ALA A 55 14.85 14.54 -17.11
C ALA A 55 14.38 14.88 -15.69
N THR A 56 13.10 14.69 -15.40
CA THR A 56 12.51 14.93 -14.07
C THR A 56 12.34 13.67 -13.22
N GLN A 57 12.72 12.50 -13.75
CA GLN A 57 12.47 11.19 -13.15
C GLN A 57 11.01 11.02 -12.75
N ARG A 58 10.09 11.36 -13.65
CA ARG A 58 8.64 11.25 -13.45
C ARG A 58 8.09 10.11 -14.30
N ALA A 59 7.47 9.14 -13.66
CA ALA A 59 6.88 7.97 -14.29
C ALA A 59 5.41 7.83 -13.88
N CYS A 60 4.54 7.57 -14.85
CA CYS A 60 3.13 7.29 -14.60
C CYS A 60 2.82 5.85 -15.03
N PHE A 61 2.31 5.04 -14.12
CA PHE A 61 1.97 3.63 -14.34
C PHE A 61 0.46 3.44 -14.29
N ARG A 62 -0.10 2.67 -15.22
CA ARG A 62 -1.54 2.43 -15.34
C ARG A 62 -1.85 0.95 -15.24
N ASN A 63 -2.82 0.57 -14.40
CA ASN A 63 -3.22 -0.81 -14.22
C ASN A 63 -3.98 -1.37 -15.44
N ASN A 64 -4.11 -2.69 -15.50
CA ASN A 64 -4.60 -3.38 -16.68
C ASN A 64 -6.13 -3.46 -16.72
N THR A 65 -6.75 -2.60 -17.54
CA THR A 65 -8.22 -2.59 -17.73
C THR A 65 -8.79 -3.89 -18.31
N ALA A 66 -8.02 -4.61 -19.13
CA ALA A 66 -8.46 -5.89 -19.69
C ALA A 66 -8.45 -7.02 -18.65
N ALA A 67 -7.69 -6.85 -17.56
CA ALA A 67 -7.62 -7.80 -16.44
C ALA A 67 -8.46 -7.36 -15.23
N GLY A 68 -9.39 -6.42 -15.41
CA GLY A 68 -10.31 -5.96 -14.37
C GLY A 68 -9.90 -4.68 -13.64
N GLY A 69 -8.79 -4.03 -14.02
CA GLY A 69 -8.35 -2.76 -13.45
C GLY A 69 -9.22 -1.58 -13.88
N SER A 70 -9.29 -0.54 -13.06
CA SER A 70 -10.05 0.69 -13.33
C SER A 70 -9.45 1.56 -14.45
N GLY A 71 -8.18 1.38 -14.75
CA GLY A 71 -7.41 2.23 -15.65
C GLY A 71 -6.85 3.49 -14.99
N GLY A 72 -6.85 3.56 -13.65
CA GLY A 72 -6.22 4.62 -12.89
C GLY A 72 -4.69 4.63 -12.97
N TYR A 73 -4.09 5.72 -12.54
CA TYR A 73 -2.68 6.03 -12.72
C TYR A 73 -1.98 6.23 -11.39
N ALA A 74 -0.85 5.54 -11.18
CA ALA A 74 0.13 5.86 -10.15
C ALA A 74 1.15 6.84 -10.72
N ILE A 75 1.44 7.92 -9.98
CA ILE A 75 2.38 8.97 -10.39
C ILE A 75 3.56 8.94 -9.42
N LEU A 76 4.73 8.53 -9.90
CA LEU A 76 5.95 8.39 -9.11
C LEU A 76 7.01 9.34 -9.66
N TYR A 77 7.56 10.21 -8.81
CA TYR A 77 8.57 11.17 -9.27
C TYR A 77 9.56 11.61 -8.21
N SER A 78 10.72 12.09 -8.66
CA SER A 78 11.71 12.75 -7.80
C SER A 78 11.17 14.09 -7.29
N ASN A 79 11.29 14.37 -5.99
CA ASN A 79 10.83 15.64 -5.41
C ASN A 79 11.51 16.87 -6.02
N THR A 80 12.76 16.75 -6.45
CA THR A 80 13.55 17.86 -6.99
C THR A 80 13.72 17.80 -8.50
N GLY A 81 13.07 16.84 -9.17
CA GLY A 81 13.31 16.53 -10.58
C GLY A 81 14.67 15.86 -10.87
N ASN A 82 15.57 15.77 -9.90
CA ASN A 82 16.91 15.20 -10.13
C ASN A 82 16.98 13.73 -9.75
N ASN A 83 17.86 12.97 -10.42
CA ASN A 83 18.16 11.58 -10.06
C ASN A 83 19.26 11.46 -8.98
N ALA A 84 19.12 12.23 -7.90
CA ALA A 84 20.11 12.30 -6.83
C ALA A 84 20.01 11.10 -5.87
N ASP A 85 21.15 10.74 -5.27
CA ASP A 85 21.25 9.67 -4.27
C ASP A 85 20.33 9.95 -3.08
N TYR A 86 19.58 8.92 -2.68
CA TYR A 86 18.68 8.92 -1.53
C TYR A 86 17.71 10.11 -1.52
N ASN A 87 17.34 10.64 -2.68
CA ASN A 87 16.47 11.81 -2.74
C ASN A 87 15.05 11.47 -2.29
N LEU A 88 14.32 12.48 -1.81
CA LEU A 88 12.91 12.36 -1.51
C LEU A 88 12.13 12.04 -2.80
N MET A 89 11.25 11.05 -2.71
CA MET A 89 10.33 10.68 -3.79
C MET A 89 8.90 11.08 -3.45
N ARG A 90 8.11 11.28 -4.50
CA ARG A 90 6.71 11.63 -4.47
C ARG A 90 5.89 10.53 -5.12
N LEU A 91 4.82 10.13 -4.44
CA LEU A 91 3.85 9.17 -4.93
C LEU A 91 2.47 9.81 -4.86
N SER A 92 1.73 9.78 -5.95
CA SER A 92 0.33 10.16 -5.99
C SER A 92 -0.44 9.20 -6.88
N HIS A 93 -1.73 9.41 -6.99
CA HIS A 93 -2.59 8.70 -7.91
C HIS A 93 -3.56 9.64 -8.59
N ALA A 94 -4.06 9.24 -9.75
CA ALA A 94 -5.10 9.93 -10.48
C ALA A 94 -6.07 8.92 -11.08
N LYS A 95 -7.33 9.33 -11.19
CA LYS A 95 -8.37 8.55 -11.87
C LYS A 95 -8.08 8.41 -13.36
N SER A 96 -7.56 9.47 -14.00
CA SER A 96 -7.14 9.45 -15.40
C SER A 96 -6.07 10.52 -15.66
N MET A 97 -5.36 10.38 -16.77
CA MET A 97 -4.35 11.35 -17.23
C MET A 97 -4.40 11.47 -18.74
N SER A 98 -4.31 12.71 -19.25
CA SER A 98 -4.18 12.98 -20.70
C SER A 98 -2.74 13.26 -21.12
N ASP A 99 -1.91 13.68 -20.16
CA ASP A 99 -0.49 13.98 -20.33
C ASP A 99 0.23 13.80 -18.97
N ILE A 100 1.56 13.72 -18.96
CA ILE A 100 2.39 13.54 -17.78
C ILE A 100 2.12 14.58 -16.67
N ASP A 101 1.77 15.82 -17.06
CA ASP A 101 1.48 16.92 -16.12
C ASP A 101 -0.02 17.22 -15.95
N THR A 102 -0.90 16.49 -16.63
CA THR A 102 -2.34 16.71 -16.58
C THR A 102 -3.07 15.53 -15.93
N ALA A 103 -3.10 15.54 -14.61
CA ALA A 103 -3.82 14.56 -13.80
C ALA A 103 -5.28 14.98 -13.54
N ILE A 104 -6.21 14.05 -13.74
CA ILE A 104 -7.64 14.25 -13.50
C ILE A 104 -8.06 13.37 -12.31
N GLY A 105 -8.75 13.98 -11.35
CA GLY A 105 -9.15 13.29 -10.13
C GLY A 105 -7.96 12.85 -9.28
N GLN A 106 -6.93 13.70 -9.16
CA GLN A 106 -5.73 13.39 -8.40
C GLN A 106 -6.02 13.33 -6.89
N GLY A 107 -5.50 12.29 -6.23
CA GLY A 107 -5.53 12.18 -4.78
C GLY A 107 -4.40 12.96 -4.09
N PHE A 108 -4.15 12.67 -2.82
CA PHE A 108 -3.04 13.28 -2.10
C PHE A 108 -1.69 12.87 -2.71
N THR A 109 -0.73 13.80 -2.68
CA THR A 109 0.68 13.49 -2.96
C THR A 109 1.37 13.13 -1.67
N LYS A 110 1.89 11.92 -1.61
CA LYS A 110 2.64 11.38 -0.48
C LYS A 110 4.13 11.38 -0.79
N ALA A 111 4.94 11.36 0.25
CA ALA A 111 6.39 11.41 0.16
C ALA A 111 7.01 10.25 0.95
N PHE A 112 8.03 9.65 0.35
CA PHE A 112 8.85 8.60 0.95
C PHE A 112 10.29 8.74 0.46
N GLN A 113 11.24 8.11 1.15
CA GLN A 113 12.65 8.20 0.84
C GLN A 113 13.34 6.87 1.17
N VAL A 114 14.18 6.38 0.27
CA VAL A 114 15.13 5.33 0.65
C VAL A 114 16.25 6.01 1.44
N ILE A 115 16.34 5.74 2.73
CA ILE A 115 17.37 6.34 3.59
C ILE A 115 18.67 5.54 3.48
N ASN A 116 19.80 6.24 3.38
CA ASN A 116 21.12 5.63 3.45
C ASN A 116 21.36 4.99 4.82
N GLY A 117 21.66 3.70 4.84
CA GLY A 117 22.06 2.97 6.04
C GLY A 117 23.54 2.66 6.04
N ILE A 118 24.08 2.35 7.22
CA ILE A 118 25.45 1.84 7.35
C ILE A 118 25.39 0.31 7.29
N GLU A 119 26.30 -0.31 6.53
CA GLU A 119 26.46 -1.77 6.46
C GLU A 119 25.13 -2.51 6.20
N ASN A 120 24.71 -3.39 7.13
CA ASN A 120 23.51 -4.21 7.03
C ASN A 120 22.19 -3.41 7.15
N LEU A 121 22.24 -2.13 7.52
CA LEU A 121 21.07 -1.24 7.60
C LEU A 121 20.76 -0.56 6.25
N ARG A 122 21.52 -0.85 5.20
CA ARG A 122 21.28 -0.32 3.85
C ARG A 122 19.96 -0.84 3.30
N ARG A 123 19.07 0.09 2.94
CA ARG A 123 17.73 -0.19 2.43
C ARG A 123 17.75 -0.58 0.95
N THR A 124 18.39 -1.71 0.67
CA THR A 124 18.59 -2.22 -0.69
C THR A 124 17.67 -3.39 -1.02
N LYS A 125 16.97 -3.94 -0.01
CA LYS A 125 16.08 -5.08 -0.17
C LYS A 125 14.69 -4.59 -0.51
N TRP A 126 13.99 -5.31 -1.37
CA TRP A 126 12.64 -4.94 -1.75
C TRP A 126 11.80 -6.17 -2.10
N VAL A 127 10.49 -6.01 -1.95
CA VAL A 127 9.49 -6.97 -2.42
C VAL A 127 8.30 -6.21 -3.00
N LEU A 128 7.79 -6.70 -4.13
CA LEU A 128 6.55 -6.26 -4.74
C LEU A 128 5.59 -7.46 -4.79
N ILE A 129 4.44 -7.34 -4.13
CA ILE A 129 3.39 -8.36 -4.10
C ILE A 129 2.19 -7.79 -4.81
N GLY A 130 1.82 -8.32 -5.97
CA GLY A 130 0.81 -7.66 -6.78
C GLY A 130 0.10 -8.52 -7.80
N THR A 131 -0.90 -7.90 -8.40
CA THR A 131 -1.77 -8.42 -9.45
C THR A 131 -1.80 -7.42 -10.61
N ALA A 132 -2.55 -7.73 -11.66
CA ALA A 132 -2.78 -6.81 -12.78
C ALA A 132 -3.55 -5.52 -12.38
N CYS A 133 -4.14 -5.46 -11.18
CA CYS A 133 -5.00 -4.37 -10.73
C CYS A 133 -4.42 -3.53 -9.58
N ALA A 134 -3.62 -4.14 -8.70
CA ALA A 134 -3.01 -3.48 -7.55
C ALA A 134 -1.75 -4.20 -7.07
N PHE A 135 -0.90 -3.51 -6.31
CA PHE A 135 0.30 -4.08 -5.69
C PHE A 135 0.66 -3.41 -4.36
N TYR A 136 1.39 -4.16 -3.54
CA TYR A 136 2.13 -3.69 -2.38
C TYR A 136 3.60 -3.61 -2.73
N PHE A 137 4.28 -2.55 -2.31
CA PHE A 137 5.71 -2.41 -2.49
C PHE A 137 6.38 -2.04 -1.18
N LEU A 138 7.36 -2.85 -0.78
CA LEU A 138 8.06 -2.74 0.49
C LEU A 138 9.57 -2.65 0.22
N ILE A 139 10.25 -1.71 0.88
CA ILE A 139 11.70 -1.55 0.86
C ILE A 139 12.21 -1.78 2.27
N SER A 140 13.29 -2.55 2.36
CA SER A 140 13.84 -3.10 3.58
C SER A 140 15.36 -3.25 3.54
N TYR A 141 15.93 -3.80 4.61
CA TYR A 141 17.34 -4.16 4.74
C TYR A 141 17.46 -5.59 5.29
N ASP A 142 18.68 -6.14 5.40
CA ASP A 142 18.89 -7.54 5.80
C ASP A 142 18.73 -7.76 7.31
N ASN A 143 18.26 -8.96 7.67
CA ASN A 143 18.38 -9.57 9.00
C ASN A 143 17.99 -8.66 10.17
N PHE A 144 16.76 -8.15 10.16
CA PHE A 144 16.21 -7.39 11.27
C PHE A 144 14.98 -8.07 11.86
N GLN A 145 14.76 -7.82 13.15
CA GLN A 145 13.64 -8.37 13.89
C GLN A 145 12.32 -7.73 13.48
N MET A 146 11.26 -8.52 13.50
CA MET A 146 9.91 -8.07 13.15
C MET A 146 9.32 -7.05 14.15
N ASP A 147 9.90 -6.97 15.35
CA ASP A 147 9.71 -5.90 16.33
C ASP A 147 10.97 -5.03 16.46
N GLY A 148 10.78 -3.80 16.92
CA GLY A 148 11.85 -2.99 17.47
C GLY A 148 11.61 -1.50 17.28
N ALA A 149 11.72 -0.75 18.38
CA ALA A 149 11.73 0.71 18.43
C ALA A 149 12.95 1.35 17.74
N THR A 150 13.67 0.62 16.88
CA THR A 150 14.71 1.22 16.05
C THR A 150 14.01 2.15 15.07
N ASN A 151 14.38 3.43 15.12
CA ASN A 151 13.98 4.48 14.19
C ASN A 151 14.55 4.21 12.78
N SER A 152 14.33 3.00 12.25
CA SER A 152 14.70 2.60 10.89
C SER A 152 13.42 2.51 10.07
N PRO A 153 12.91 3.67 9.61
CA PRO A 153 11.67 3.74 8.87
C PRO A 153 11.86 3.03 7.50
N LEU A 154 10.88 2.22 7.07
CA LEU A 154 10.94 1.31 5.92
C LEU A 154 9.85 1.66 4.88
N PRO A 155 10.20 2.19 3.69
CA PRO A 155 9.20 2.54 2.70
C PRO A 155 8.26 1.36 2.43
N SER A 156 6.97 1.59 2.65
CA SER A 156 5.90 0.63 2.38
C SER A 156 4.73 1.39 1.78
N MET A 157 4.08 0.78 0.79
CA MET A 157 2.98 1.43 0.07
C MET A 157 2.05 0.43 -0.59
N PHE A 158 0.82 0.89 -0.82
CA PHE A 158 -0.18 0.24 -1.64
C PHE A 158 -0.46 1.13 -2.84
N VAL A 159 -0.60 0.53 -4.02
CA VAL A 159 -0.92 1.23 -5.25
C VAL A 159 -1.86 0.37 -6.07
N GLY A 160 -3.00 0.93 -6.47
CA GLY A 160 -3.95 0.29 -7.38
C GLY A 160 -5.38 0.35 -6.91
N ASP A 161 -6.20 -0.53 -7.48
CA ASP A 161 -7.61 -0.64 -7.14
C ASP A 161 -7.78 -1.31 -5.79
N PHE A 162 -8.54 -0.69 -4.88
CA PHE A 162 -9.11 -1.41 -3.75
C PHE A 162 -10.38 -2.19 -4.18
N PHE A 163 -10.74 -3.21 -3.42
CA PHE A 163 -12.01 -3.93 -3.64
C PHE A 163 -13.15 -3.06 -3.14
N SER A 164 -13.87 -2.44 -4.07
CA SER A 164 -14.95 -1.51 -3.76
C SER A 164 -16.26 -2.24 -3.52
N ARG A 165 -16.98 -1.82 -2.47
CA ARG A 165 -18.36 -2.25 -2.25
C ARG A 165 -19.30 -1.65 -3.29
N VAL A 166 -18.94 -0.51 -3.89
CA VAL A 166 -19.77 0.17 -4.89
C VAL A 166 -19.51 -0.47 -6.26
N PRO A 167 -20.54 -1.03 -6.93
CA PRO A 167 -20.38 -1.56 -8.27
C PRO A 167 -19.89 -0.48 -9.24
N ASN A 168 -18.93 -0.82 -10.10
CA ASN A 168 -18.34 0.09 -11.09
C ASN A 168 -17.75 1.39 -10.50
N ASP A 169 -17.21 1.31 -9.28
CA ASP A 169 -16.59 2.45 -8.61
C ASP A 169 -15.47 3.08 -9.44
N ALA A 170 -15.75 4.25 -10.00
CA ALA A 170 -14.82 4.99 -10.85
C ALA A 170 -13.67 5.64 -10.06
N GLY A 171 -13.76 5.70 -8.73
CA GLY A 171 -12.78 6.31 -7.85
C GLY A 171 -11.88 5.30 -7.13
N ARG A 172 -11.98 4.00 -7.44
CA ARG A 172 -11.35 2.95 -6.62
C ARG A 172 -9.82 2.83 -6.71
N PHE A 173 -9.17 3.53 -7.64
CA PHE A 173 -7.72 3.53 -7.75
C PHE A 173 -7.11 4.51 -6.76
N ILE A 174 -6.25 4.02 -5.87
CA ILE A 174 -5.56 4.83 -4.87
C ILE A 174 -4.07 4.52 -4.83
N ALA A 175 -3.30 5.45 -4.28
CA ALA A 175 -1.93 5.21 -3.84
C ALA A 175 -1.80 5.72 -2.43
N GLU A 176 -1.31 4.86 -1.54
CA GLU A 176 -1.09 5.20 -0.15
C GLU A 176 0.33 4.82 0.26
N CYS A 177 1.05 5.84 0.66
CA CYS A 177 2.23 5.71 1.49
C CYS A 177 2.16 6.82 2.54
N ASN A 178 2.77 6.63 3.70
CA ASN A 178 2.86 7.67 4.73
C ASN A 178 1.48 8.24 5.18
N PRO A 179 0.66 7.49 5.93
CA PRO A 179 -0.63 7.93 6.40
C PRO A 179 -0.44 9.12 7.35
N GLN A 180 -1.00 10.27 6.95
CA GLN A 180 -1.00 11.48 7.76
C GLN A 180 -2.28 11.58 8.58
N SER A 181 -2.18 12.23 9.75
CA SER A 181 -3.32 12.55 10.61
C SER A 181 -4.17 13.72 10.12
N ALA A 182 -4.01 14.11 8.85
CA ALA A 182 -4.69 15.24 8.24
C ALA A 182 -5.02 14.94 6.78
N SER A 183 -6.06 15.61 6.28
CA SER A 183 -6.49 15.64 4.88
C SER A 183 -5.48 16.38 3.99
N SER A 184 -4.25 15.88 3.90
CA SER A 184 -3.15 16.58 3.24
C SER A 184 -2.20 15.68 2.47
N SER A 185 -1.57 16.30 1.47
CA SER A 185 -0.33 15.83 0.88
C SER A 185 0.80 15.91 1.91
N SER A 186 1.68 14.91 1.96
CA SER A 186 2.83 14.95 2.85
C SER A 186 4.01 15.64 2.17
N SER A 187 4.75 16.49 2.88
CA SER A 187 5.93 17.20 2.35
C SER A 187 7.26 16.57 2.75
N SER A 188 7.28 15.72 3.79
CA SER A 188 8.48 15.13 4.38
C SER A 188 8.59 13.63 4.11
N GLY A 189 9.82 13.17 3.86
CA GLY A 189 10.15 11.74 3.68
C GLY A 189 10.22 10.92 4.96
N GLN A 190 10.00 11.55 6.11
CA GLN A 190 10.24 10.95 7.43
C GLN A 190 9.09 10.11 7.97
N SER A 191 8.21 9.57 7.12
CA SER A 191 7.16 8.67 7.61
C SER A 191 7.02 7.49 6.66
N LEU A 192 7.90 6.52 6.90
CA LEU A 192 8.11 5.33 6.11
C LEU A 192 7.37 4.16 6.76
N ASN A 193 6.07 4.38 6.95
CA ASN A 193 5.28 3.76 8.01
C ASN A 193 3.91 3.29 7.52
N ALA A 194 3.69 3.22 6.21
CA ALA A 194 2.32 3.18 5.72
C ALA A 194 1.58 1.92 6.12
N ILE A 195 2.11 0.78 5.70
CA ILE A 195 1.43 -0.49 5.84
C ILE A 195 2.02 -1.25 7.04
N ASN A 196 3.31 -1.04 7.28
CA ASN A 196 4.09 -1.66 8.35
C ASN A 196 3.94 -0.97 9.72
N ALA A 197 3.19 0.14 9.82
CA ALA A 197 2.97 0.84 11.09
C ALA A 197 1.55 1.40 11.23
N LEU A 198 0.58 0.75 10.58
CA LEU A 198 -0.85 1.08 10.67
C LEU A 198 -1.33 1.21 12.12
N TRP A 199 -0.77 0.43 13.04
CA TRP A 199 -1.05 0.53 14.47
C TRP A 199 -0.98 1.97 15.01
N ASN A 200 0.09 2.71 14.73
CA ASN A 200 0.41 3.96 15.45
C ASN A 200 -0.33 5.18 14.89
N ARG A 201 -0.86 5.08 13.67
CA ARG A 201 -1.52 6.19 12.97
C ARG A 201 -2.88 5.79 12.43
N ILE A 202 -3.66 5.03 13.19
CA ILE A 202 -5.11 4.85 12.97
C ILE A 202 -5.85 5.34 14.21
N GLY A 203 -5.75 6.65 14.46
CA GLY A 203 -6.70 7.33 15.32
C GLY A 203 -7.97 7.64 14.52
N VAL A 204 -9.10 7.73 15.21
CA VAL A 204 -10.42 8.16 14.71
C VAL A 204 -10.44 9.54 14.02
N ASN A 205 -9.30 10.18 13.73
CA ASN A 205 -9.18 11.47 13.05
C ASN A 205 -8.26 11.45 11.82
N ASN A 206 -7.70 10.30 11.45
CA ASN A 206 -6.76 10.23 10.33
C ASN A 206 -7.54 10.17 9.01
N LYS A 207 -7.17 11.03 8.07
CA LYS A 207 -7.82 11.17 6.75
C LYS A 207 -6.75 11.06 5.69
N SER A 208 -6.12 9.89 5.62
CA SER A 208 -4.90 9.72 4.82
C SER A 208 -5.18 9.48 3.34
N LEU A 209 -6.39 9.03 3.00
CA LEU A 209 -6.81 8.73 1.64
C LEU A 209 -7.75 9.82 1.13
N ARG A 210 -7.52 10.29 -0.09
CA ARG A 210 -8.49 11.08 -0.85
C ARG A 210 -8.98 10.23 -2.01
N VAL A 211 -10.28 9.98 -2.06
CA VAL A 211 -10.90 9.09 -3.04
C VAL A 211 -11.95 9.88 -3.81
N GLN A 212 -11.96 9.71 -5.13
CA GLN A 212 -12.97 10.31 -6.00
C GLN A 212 -14.34 9.63 -5.78
N SER A 213 -15.41 10.36 -6.03
CA SER A 213 -16.76 9.78 -6.00
C SER A 213 -16.90 8.63 -7.01
N ALA A 214 -17.66 7.61 -6.62
CA ALA A 214 -17.83 6.37 -7.39
C ALA A 214 -18.59 6.60 -8.71
N ASP A 215 -19.40 7.65 -8.76
CA ASP A 215 -20.35 7.99 -9.81
C ASP A 215 -19.75 8.84 -10.96
N ASN A 216 -18.44 8.88 -11.07
CA ASN A 216 -17.67 9.71 -12.00
C ASN A 216 -17.75 11.23 -11.79
N THR A 217 -18.44 11.75 -10.78
CA THR A 217 -18.42 13.19 -10.49
C THR A 217 -17.04 13.65 -10.02
N GLU A 218 -16.73 14.94 -10.19
CA GLU A 218 -15.45 15.54 -9.75
C GLU A 218 -15.40 15.81 -8.22
N ASN A 219 -16.27 15.14 -7.47
CA ASN A 219 -16.30 15.23 -6.03
C ASN A 219 -15.27 14.30 -5.41
N THR A 220 -14.67 14.74 -4.31
CA THR A 220 -13.76 13.92 -3.51
C THR A 220 -14.24 13.79 -2.09
N LYS A 221 -13.91 12.67 -1.48
CA LYS A 221 -14.08 12.47 -0.05
C LYS A 221 -12.84 11.85 0.54
N ASP A 222 -12.55 12.23 1.78
CA ASP A 222 -11.39 11.71 2.49
C ASP A 222 -11.79 10.51 3.34
N TYR A 223 -10.99 9.45 3.24
CA TYR A 223 -11.19 8.17 3.91
C TYR A 223 -10.01 7.85 4.84
N THR A 224 -10.26 6.94 5.77
CA THR A 224 -9.26 6.35 6.66
C THR A 224 -9.12 4.86 6.40
N ILE A 225 -7.97 4.34 6.79
CA ILE A 225 -7.72 2.91 6.88
C ILE A 225 -8.26 2.45 8.24
N ALA A 226 -9.23 1.54 8.27
CA ALA A 226 -9.88 1.08 9.48
C ALA A 226 -9.46 -0.35 9.84
N LEU A 227 -9.01 -0.54 11.09
CA LEU A 227 -8.74 -1.85 11.69
C LEU A 227 -9.91 -2.24 12.58
N HIS A 228 -10.47 -3.43 12.38
CA HIS A 228 -11.70 -3.86 13.05
C HIS A 228 -11.48 -4.69 14.32
N SER A 229 -10.24 -5.08 14.62
CA SER A 229 -9.96 -6.05 15.68
C SER A 229 -8.58 -5.85 16.29
N TYR A 230 -8.37 -4.77 17.06
CA TYR A 230 -7.23 -4.74 17.99
C TYR A 230 -7.43 -3.79 19.18
N ALA A 231 -6.99 -4.21 20.37
CA ALA A 231 -7.00 -3.40 21.57
C ALA A 231 -5.99 -2.25 21.42
N TYR A 232 -6.49 -1.03 21.32
CA TYR A 232 -5.71 0.18 21.19
C TYR A 232 -4.91 0.42 22.49
N GLY A 233 -3.59 0.62 22.39
CA GLY A 233 -2.86 1.41 23.40
C GLY A 233 -1.70 0.78 24.17
N GLU A 234 -1.36 -0.51 24.01
CA GLU A 234 -0.23 -1.09 24.75
C GLU A 234 0.78 -1.82 23.84
N THR A 235 2.06 -1.47 23.96
CA THR A 235 3.16 -2.27 23.38
C THR A 235 3.17 -3.62 24.09
N PHE A 236 2.75 -4.69 23.41
CA PHE A 236 2.82 -6.03 23.97
C PHE A 236 3.86 -6.87 23.22
N THR A 237 4.61 -7.67 23.98
CA THR A 237 5.60 -8.61 23.48
C THR A 237 4.99 -10.00 23.45
N VAL A 238 5.05 -10.65 22.29
CA VAL A 238 4.67 -12.05 22.11
C VAL A 238 5.95 -12.89 22.06
N THR A 239 6.15 -13.70 23.09
CA THR A 239 7.27 -14.65 23.18
C THR A 239 6.89 -16.06 22.72
N GLN A 240 5.59 -16.37 22.71
CA GLN A 240 5.04 -17.64 22.24
C GLN A 240 3.78 -17.37 21.42
N GLU A 241 3.65 -18.07 20.30
CA GLU A 241 2.49 -17.95 19.43
C GLU A 241 1.30 -18.71 20.01
N SER A 242 0.11 -18.14 19.82
CA SER A 242 -1.14 -18.79 20.22
C SER A 242 -1.33 -20.08 19.42
N GLY A 243 -1.67 -21.17 20.11
CA GLY A 243 -2.11 -22.41 19.45
C GLY A 243 -3.57 -22.36 18.99
N LEU A 244 -4.27 -21.23 19.20
CA LEU A 244 -5.66 -21.05 18.77
C LEU A 244 -5.72 -20.84 17.25
N PRO A 245 -6.86 -21.18 16.61
CA PRO A 245 -7.09 -20.85 15.21
C PRO A 245 -6.88 -19.37 14.94
N GLN A 246 -6.20 -19.06 13.84
CA GLN A 246 -6.07 -17.69 13.37
C GLN A 246 -7.34 -17.23 12.68
N ILE A 247 -7.74 -16.00 12.98
CA ILE A 247 -8.81 -15.28 12.28
C ILE A 247 -8.15 -14.10 11.57
N LEU A 248 -8.38 -13.99 10.27
CA LEU A 248 -7.91 -12.89 9.46
C LEU A 248 -9.06 -11.92 9.22
N THR A 249 -8.87 -10.66 9.62
CA THR A 249 -9.83 -9.60 9.37
C THR A 249 -9.31 -8.70 8.25
N PRO A 250 -10.07 -8.44 7.18
CA PRO A 250 -9.62 -7.55 6.12
C PRO A 250 -9.47 -6.12 6.62
N ILE A 251 -8.55 -5.38 6.00
CA ILE A 251 -8.32 -3.97 6.31
C ILE A 251 -9.20 -3.11 5.43
N SER A 252 -10.04 -2.29 6.06
CA SER A 252 -11.12 -1.57 5.40
C SER A 252 -10.78 -0.12 5.08
N ILE A 253 -11.50 0.45 4.12
CA ILE A 253 -11.48 1.86 3.76
C ILE A 253 -12.82 2.47 4.17
N CYS A 254 -12.81 3.32 5.19
CA CYS A 254 -14.01 3.92 5.77
C CYS A 254 -13.91 5.44 5.81
N GLU A 255 -15.03 6.14 5.65
CA GLU A 255 -15.12 7.57 5.92
C GLU A 255 -14.83 7.79 7.40
N ASN A 256 -14.14 8.88 7.68
CA ASN A 256 -13.99 9.33 9.04
C ASN A 256 -15.03 10.41 9.37
N GLY A 257 -15.97 10.13 10.27
CA GLY A 257 -16.99 11.14 10.59
C GLY A 257 -18.33 10.67 11.18
N LEU A 258 -18.49 9.41 11.60
CA LEU A 258 -19.66 9.05 12.42
C LEU A 258 -19.46 9.57 13.85
N THR A 259 -19.48 10.90 14.02
CA THR A 259 -19.55 11.55 15.33
C THR A 259 -21.01 11.57 15.75
N GLY A 260 -21.46 10.51 16.42
CA GLY A 260 -22.82 10.40 16.92
C GLY A 260 -22.99 9.20 17.84
N THR A 261 -23.88 9.29 18.83
CA THR A 261 -24.19 8.22 19.79
C THR A 261 -25.12 7.15 19.21
N GLY A 262 -25.36 7.12 17.90
CA GLY A 262 -26.24 6.16 17.25
C GLY A 262 -26.09 6.09 15.73
N ILE A 263 -26.44 4.92 15.19
CA ILE A 263 -26.58 4.66 13.76
C ILE A 263 -28.06 4.89 13.41
N SER A 264 -28.37 5.97 12.70
CA SER A 264 -29.73 6.14 12.15
C SER A 264 -29.75 5.65 10.70
N PRO A 265 -30.72 4.80 10.29
CA PRO A 265 -30.94 4.45 8.88
C PRO A 265 -31.19 5.65 7.97
N SER A 266 -31.56 6.81 8.55
CA SER A 266 -31.75 8.08 7.85
C SER A 266 -30.44 8.87 7.63
N GLN A 267 -29.30 8.40 8.12
CA GLN A 267 -28.01 9.04 7.84
C GLN A 267 -27.68 8.84 6.36
N THR A 268 -27.68 9.94 5.62
CA THR A 268 -27.39 10.00 4.18
C THR A 268 -26.06 9.32 3.84
N GLN A 269 -25.06 9.36 4.72
CA GLN A 269 -23.74 8.75 4.52
C GLN A 269 -23.74 7.21 4.40
N LEU A 270 -24.71 6.51 5.01
CA LEU A 270 -24.80 5.04 4.92
C LEU A 270 -25.44 4.57 3.61
N ASN A 271 -26.29 5.40 3.04
CA ASN A 271 -27.01 5.14 1.78
C ASN A 271 -26.41 5.90 0.58
N ASP A 272 -25.34 6.69 0.80
CA ASP A 272 -24.64 7.42 -0.26
C ASP A 272 -23.96 6.42 -1.19
N THR A 273 -24.44 6.30 -2.42
CA THR A 273 -23.86 5.41 -3.43
C THR A 273 -22.61 6.00 -4.09
N ALA A 274 -22.42 7.32 -4.04
CA ALA A 274 -21.28 8.00 -4.64
C ALA A 274 -20.08 8.03 -3.68
N SER A 275 -20.34 8.18 -2.38
CA SER A 275 -19.32 8.32 -1.34
C SER A 275 -19.72 7.69 0.01
N PRO A 276 -20.02 6.37 0.04
CA PRO A 276 -20.52 5.68 1.23
C PRO A 276 -19.53 5.72 2.39
N TYR A 277 -20.05 5.60 3.61
CA TYR A 277 -19.20 5.44 4.81
C TYR A 277 -18.21 4.28 4.68
N TYR A 278 -18.67 3.09 4.29
CA TYR A 278 -17.79 1.95 4.03
C TYR A 278 -17.56 1.86 2.52
N ARG A 279 -16.32 2.15 2.07
CA ARG A 279 -16.01 2.22 0.65
C ARG A 279 -15.53 0.89 0.09
N GLY A 280 -14.82 0.10 0.89
CA GLY A 280 -14.26 -1.17 0.45
C GLY A 280 -13.16 -1.67 1.36
N GLN A 281 -12.32 -2.56 0.83
CA GLN A 281 -11.18 -3.13 1.54
C GLN A 281 -9.94 -3.22 0.66
N PHE A 282 -8.79 -3.22 1.30
CA PHE A 282 -7.51 -3.44 0.63
C PHE A 282 -7.40 -4.91 0.15
N PRO A 283 -6.98 -5.16 -1.10
CA PRO A 283 -6.85 -6.51 -1.64
C PRO A 283 -5.81 -7.35 -0.90
N GLY A 284 -6.18 -8.54 -0.43
CA GLY A 284 -5.24 -9.49 0.15
C GLY A 284 -4.58 -9.02 1.45
N PHE A 285 -5.12 -8.00 2.11
CA PHE A 285 -4.47 -7.33 3.22
C PHE A 285 -5.25 -7.44 4.52
N PHE A 286 -4.62 -8.08 5.50
CA PHE A 286 -5.31 -8.61 6.67
C PHE A 286 -4.59 -8.25 7.97
N ILE A 287 -5.36 -8.21 9.04
CA ILE A 287 -4.87 -8.28 10.41
C ILE A 287 -5.22 -9.64 10.99
N ALA A 288 -4.22 -10.33 11.53
CA ALA A 288 -4.40 -11.56 12.29
C ALA A 288 -4.88 -11.23 13.71
N LEU A 289 -5.86 -12.01 14.18
CA LEU A 289 -6.37 -11.87 15.54
C LEU A 289 -5.29 -12.17 16.59
N ASN A 290 -4.51 -13.24 16.39
CA ASN A 290 -3.39 -13.55 17.27
C ASN A 290 -2.10 -12.99 16.65
N PRO A 291 -1.38 -12.10 17.35
CA PRO A 291 -0.10 -11.60 16.89
C PRO A 291 1.00 -12.68 16.88
N TYR A 292 2.02 -12.49 16.05
CA TYR A 292 3.17 -13.38 15.91
C TYR A 292 4.34 -12.94 16.78
N ARG A 293 5.31 -13.82 16.98
CA ARG A 293 6.48 -13.54 17.80
C ARG A 293 7.30 -12.34 17.29
N ASN A 294 7.74 -11.52 18.24
CA ASN A 294 8.54 -10.31 18.02
C ASN A 294 9.95 -10.62 17.50
N ASP A 295 10.51 -11.77 17.90
CA ASP A 295 11.87 -12.18 17.60
C ASP A 295 12.04 -12.91 16.26
N ARG A 296 10.96 -13.01 15.46
CA ARG A 296 11.05 -13.48 14.08
C ARG A 296 11.93 -12.54 13.26
N GLU A 297 12.66 -13.10 12.29
CA GLU A 297 13.50 -12.34 11.37
C GLU A 297 12.74 -11.99 10.10
N PHE A 298 12.95 -10.78 9.59
CA PHE A 298 12.48 -10.41 8.27
C PHE A 298 13.41 -10.98 7.18
N PRO A 299 12.87 -11.53 6.08
CA PRO A 299 11.44 -11.70 5.79
C PRO A 299 10.85 -12.92 6.51
N THR A 300 9.59 -12.79 6.95
CA THR A 300 8.83 -13.90 7.51
C THR A 300 7.63 -14.21 6.62
N ILE A 301 7.50 -15.48 6.23
CA ILE A 301 6.30 -16.03 5.59
C ILE A 301 5.54 -16.86 6.63
N ILE A 302 4.24 -16.64 6.72
CA ILE A 302 3.33 -17.43 7.54
C ILE A 302 2.47 -18.29 6.62
N ASN A 303 2.50 -19.58 6.85
CA ASN A 303 1.60 -20.52 6.19
C ASN A 303 0.31 -20.67 7.02
N LEU A 304 -0.84 -20.38 6.40
CA LEU A 304 -2.16 -20.54 7.01
C LEU A 304 -3.02 -21.43 6.11
N GLY A 305 -2.98 -22.74 6.35
CA GLY A 305 -3.64 -23.72 5.50
C GLY A 305 -2.88 -23.90 4.19
N ASN A 306 -3.52 -23.60 3.06
CA ASN A 306 -2.93 -23.77 1.72
C ASN A 306 -2.39 -22.47 1.12
N GLU A 307 -2.34 -21.39 1.89
CA GLU A 307 -1.94 -20.08 1.43
C GLU A 307 -0.78 -19.53 2.27
N ASP A 308 0.14 -18.88 1.58
CA ASP A 308 1.28 -18.21 2.19
C ASP A 308 1.00 -16.70 2.32
N TYR A 309 1.42 -16.15 3.44
CA TYR A 309 1.21 -14.76 3.80
C TYR A 309 2.54 -14.11 4.16
N TRP A 310 2.79 -12.94 3.59
CA TRP A 310 3.92 -12.11 3.95
C TRP A 310 3.62 -11.35 5.24
N LEU A 311 4.36 -11.65 6.31
CA LEU A 311 4.22 -10.92 7.58
C LEU A 311 4.90 -9.57 7.47
N LEU A 312 4.16 -8.52 7.82
CA LEU A 312 4.70 -7.16 7.89
C LEU A 312 5.29 -6.90 9.26
N ARG A 313 6.43 -6.21 9.23
CA ARG A 313 7.07 -5.66 10.42
C ARG A 313 6.10 -4.71 11.11
N THR A 314 6.19 -4.61 12.44
CA THR A 314 5.58 -3.51 13.19
C THR A 314 6.64 -2.57 13.74
N TRP A 315 6.26 -1.31 13.96
CA TRP A 315 7.13 -0.32 14.60
C TRP A 315 7.25 -0.55 16.11
N TRP A 316 6.14 -0.94 16.75
CA TRP A 316 6.07 -1.28 18.17
C TRP A 316 5.15 -2.47 18.37
N GLY A 317 5.50 -3.33 19.32
CA GLY A 317 4.69 -4.47 19.71
C GLY A 317 4.90 -5.64 18.77
N ALA A 318 3.95 -6.56 18.76
CA ALA A 318 4.08 -7.78 17.99
C ALA A 318 3.49 -7.63 16.57
N PRO A 319 4.13 -8.20 15.54
CA PRO A 319 3.63 -8.16 14.17
C PRO A 319 2.34 -8.99 14.04
N CYS A 320 1.32 -8.42 13.39
CA CYS A 320 0.04 -9.08 13.16
C CYS A 320 -0.57 -8.78 11.78
N VAL A 321 0.13 -8.03 10.93
CA VAL A 321 -0.38 -7.60 9.64
C VAL A 321 0.20 -8.48 8.55
N LEU A 322 -0.65 -8.97 7.66
CA LEU A 322 -0.33 -9.98 6.65
C LEU A 322 -0.78 -9.53 5.26
N ILE A 323 0.01 -9.87 4.24
CA ILE A 323 -0.37 -9.77 2.82
C ILE A 323 -0.42 -11.18 2.23
N ASN A 324 -1.55 -11.59 1.68
CA ASN A 324 -1.69 -12.86 0.97
C ASN A 324 -0.82 -12.87 -0.30
N MET A 325 -0.03 -13.92 -0.49
CA MET A 325 0.97 -14.04 -1.56
C MET A 325 0.48 -14.86 -2.76
N GLU A 326 -0.71 -15.46 -2.69
CA GLU A 326 -1.21 -16.44 -3.66
C GLU A 326 -2.38 -15.87 -4.49
N VAL A 327 -3.43 -15.41 -3.81
CA VAL A 327 -4.65 -14.95 -4.48
C VAL A 327 -5.35 -13.85 -3.69
N TRP A 328 -5.83 -12.83 -4.38
CA TRP A 328 -6.69 -11.81 -3.79
C TRP A 328 -8.12 -11.99 -4.28
N ASN A 329 -9.02 -12.25 -3.34
CA ASN A 329 -10.43 -12.49 -3.63
C ASN A 329 -11.26 -11.24 -3.33
N ASP A 330 -11.98 -10.74 -4.32
CA ASP A 330 -12.91 -9.62 -4.16
C ASP A 330 -14.21 -10.11 -3.52
N PRO A 331 -14.53 -9.70 -2.27
CA PRO A 331 -15.71 -10.19 -1.57
C PRO A 331 -17.02 -9.57 -2.08
N PHE A 332 -16.96 -8.55 -2.95
CA PHE A 332 -18.14 -7.82 -3.42
C PHE A 332 -18.63 -8.25 -4.81
N LEU A 333 -17.89 -9.12 -5.50
CA LEU A 333 -18.18 -9.58 -6.86
C LEU A 333 -18.44 -11.08 -6.95
#